data_AF-A0A925DN25-F1
#
_entry.id   AF-A0A925DN25-F1
#
_cell.length_a   1.000
_cell.length_b   1.000
_cell.length_c   1.000
_cell.angle_alpha   90.00
_cell.angle_beta   90.00
_cell.angle_gamma   90.00
#
_symmetry.space_group_name_H-M   'P 1'
#
loop_
_entity.id
_entity.type
_entity.pdbx_description
1 polymer ?
#
loop_
_entity_poly.entity_id
_entity_poly.type
_entity_poly.pdbx_seq_one_letter_code
_entity_poly.pdbx_strand_id
1 'polypeptide(L)'
;MDRTLKVYTKTQHLFAEFTFNYDHARQATAHYIQYRRLYRDDEEDESKSVYPMDERDLYLNFKQFASIDEIKKHDVELVKKELGRDMTDPLATYKFVYEEQPILLRYIVANHVGCMGMVNVLYSFINNTKEMKFLSAFNPRFDYEISTNSLETNLSCILRTPLYVDRDVREISSYDLKRLDPWY
;
A
#
# COMPACT_ATOMS: atom_id res chain seq x y z
N MET A 1 -6.75 1.87 1.29
CA MET A 1 -6.68 1.86 -0.18
C MET A 1 -5.34 1.32 -0.63
N ASP A 2 -4.31 1.62 0.13
CA ASP A 2 -2.97 1.04 0.05
C ASP A 2 -3.05 -0.47 -0.13
N ARG A 3 -2.25 -0.98 -1.07
CA ARG A 3 -2.28 -2.37 -1.51
C ARG A 3 -1.07 -2.66 -2.38
N THR A 4 -0.69 -3.92 -2.41
CA THR A 4 0.29 -4.44 -3.37
C THR A 4 -0.39 -5.44 -4.29
N LEU A 5 -0.23 -5.25 -5.59
CA LEU A 5 -0.71 -6.12 -6.65
C LEU A 5 0.49 -6.81 -7.29
N LYS A 6 0.55 -8.13 -7.19
CA LYS A 6 1.50 -8.99 -7.87
C LYS A 6 0.85 -9.57 -9.13
N VAL A 7 1.53 -9.43 -10.26
CA VAL A 7 1.09 -9.92 -11.56
C VAL A 7 1.98 -11.10 -11.93
N TYR A 8 1.37 -12.26 -12.15
CA TYR A 8 2.07 -13.48 -12.50
C TYR A 8 1.79 -13.88 -13.95
N THR A 9 2.79 -14.41 -14.64
CA THR A 9 2.64 -15.01 -15.96
C THR A 9 1.85 -16.33 -15.89
N LYS A 10 1.50 -16.89 -17.05
CA LYS A 10 0.88 -18.23 -17.15
C LYS A 10 1.72 -19.31 -16.47
N THR A 11 3.04 -19.19 -16.54
CA THR A 11 4.02 -20.09 -15.91
C THR A 11 4.22 -19.80 -14.42
N GLN A 12 3.39 -18.94 -13.82
CA GLN A 12 3.45 -18.56 -12.40
C GLN A 12 4.71 -17.78 -11.98
N HIS A 13 5.41 -17.14 -12.92
CA HIS A 13 6.55 -16.27 -12.60
C HIS A 13 6.03 -14.89 -12.27
N LEU A 14 6.63 -14.23 -11.28
CA LEU A 14 6.31 -12.84 -10.99
C LEU A 14 6.76 -11.99 -12.18
N PHE A 15 5.82 -11.32 -12.82
CA PHE A 15 6.03 -10.44 -13.97
C PHE A 15 6.17 -8.98 -13.53
N ALA A 16 5.31 -8.55 -12.62
CA ALA A 16 5.35 -7.20 -12.07
C ALA A 16 4.77 -7.15 -10.66
N GLU A 17 5.25 -6.20 -9.87
CA GLU A 17 4.67 -5.82 -8.58
C GLU A 17 4.32 -4.34 -8.61
N PHE A 18 3.10 -3.99 -8.21
CA PHE A 18 2.63 -2.62 -8.07
C PHE A 18 2.27 -2.35 -6.61
N THR A 19 2.93 -1.38 -5.99
CA THR A 19 2.63 -0.91 -4.64
C THR A 19 1.94 0.44 -4.72
N PHE A 20 0.68 0.50 -4.32
CA PHE A 20 -0.14 1.72 -4.33
C PHE A 20 -0.10 2.39 -2.96
N ASN A 21 0.23 3.68 -2.91
CA ASN A 21 0.34 4.46 -1.69
C ASN A 21 -0.59 5.69 -1.74
N TYR A 22 -1.25 5.95 -0.61
CA TYR A 22 -2.14 7.11 -0.40
C TYR A 22 -1.70 7.88 0.85
N ASP A 23 -0.39 8.16 0.93
CA ASP A 23 0.25 8.77 2.09
C ASP A 23 0.05 10.30 2.16
N HIS A 24 -0.43 10.93 1.09
CA HIS A 24 -0.67 12.37 1.01
C HIS A 24 -2.13 12.72 0.66
N ALA A 25 -2.59 13.87 1.15
CA ALA A 25 -3.98 14.30 1.00
C ALA A 25 -4.33 14.50 -0.47
N ARG A 26 -5.37 13.79 -0.95
CA ARG A 26 -5.85 13.84 -2.34
C ARG A 26 -4.76 13.51 -3.37
N GLN A 27 -3.77 12.72 -3.01
CA GLN A 27 -2.74 12.24 -3.89
C GLN A 27 -2.70 10.71 -3.86
N ALA A 28 -2.40 10.13 -5.00
CA ALA A 28 -2.22 8.69 -5.14
C ALA A 28 -0.95 8.45 -5.95
N THR A 29 -0.07 7.61 -5.43
CA THR A 29 1.11 7.17 -6.16
C THR A 29 1.08 5.66 -6.28
N ALA A 30 1.68 5.15 -7.34
CA ALA A 30 2.00 3.74 -7.44
C ALA A 30 3.47 3.62 -7.79
N HIS A 31 4.14 2.67 -7.17
CA HIS A 31 5.47 2.27 -7.52
C HIS A 31 5.38 0.90 -8.16
N TYR A 32 6.02 0.67 -9.31
CA TYR A 32 6.05 -0.67 -9.89
C TYR A 32 7.47 -1.14 -10.17
N ILE A 33 7.66 -2.45 -9.98
CA ILE A 33 8.86 -3.18 -10.36
C ILE A 33 8.43 -4.22 -11.39
N GLN A 34 9.02 -4.16 -12.58
CA GLN A 34 8.89 -5.20 -13.60
C GLN A 34 10.03 -6.19 -13.45
N TYR A 35 9.72 -7.47 -13.55
CA TYR A 35 10.67 -8.56 -13.39
C TYR A 35 10.87 -9.30 -14.71
N ARG A 36 12.09 -9.85 -14.88
CA ARG A 36 12.43 -10.73 -15.98
C ARG A 36 12.72 -12.14 -15.46
N ARG A 37 12.14 -13.13 -16.16
CA ARG A 37 12.32 -14.57 -15.88
C ARG A 37 13.74 -15.07 -16.23
N LEU A 38 14.25 -16.04 -15.48
CA LEU A 38 15.63 -16.57 -15.57
C LEU A 38 15.73 -17.99 -16.16
N TYR A 39 15.22 -18.29 -17.37
CA TYR A 39 15.62 -19.52 -18.10
C TYR A 39 15.09 -19.54 -19.56
N ARG A 40 15.56 -20.51 -20.35
CA ARG A 40 15.09 -20.83 -21.71
C ARG A 40 13.89 -21.77 -21.63
N ASP A 41 12.98 -21.69 -22.59
CA ASP A 41 11.67 -22.40 -22.61
C ASP A 41 11.76 -23.95 -22.51
N ASP A 42 12.97 -24.52 -22.40
CA ASP A 42 13.28 -25.95 -22.36
C ASP A 42 13.47 -26.49 -20.92
N GLU A 43 13.56 -25.63 -19.90
CA GLU A 43 13.73 -26.00 -18.48
C GLU A 43 12.48 -25.61 -17.68
N GLU A 44 11.74 -26.60 -17.16
CA GLU A 44 10.76 -26.35 -16.09
C GLU A 44 11.54 -26.06 -14.80
N ASP A 45 11.96 -24.81 -14.62
CA ASP A 45 12.61 -24.39 -13.39
C ASP A 45 11.58 -24.33 -12.25
N GLU A 46 11.67 -25.31 -11.34
CA GLU A 46 10.85 -25.38 -10.14
C GLU A 46 11.00 -24.13 -9.25
N SER A 47 12.14 -23.43 -9.33
CA SER A 47 12.47 -22.31 -8.45
C SER A 47 11.69 -21.02 -8.77
N LYS A 48 11.09 -20.92 -9.95
CA LYS A 48 10.35 -19.74 -10.45
C LYS A 48 11.10 -18.42 -10.26
N SER A 49 12.41 -18.45 -10.43
CA SER A 49 13.29 -17.32 -10.16
C SER A 49 13.10 -16.18 -11.16
N VAL A 50 13.11 -14.94 -10.65
CA VAL A 50 13.00 -13.71 -11.45
C VAL A 50 13.93 -12.64 -10.90
N TYR A 51 14.34 -11.67 -11.72
CA TYR A 51 15.13 -10.50 -11.29
C TYR A 51 14.43 -9.18 -11.64
N PRO A 52 14.56 -8.14 -10.79
CA PRO A 52 14.08 -6.79 -11.12
C PRO A 52 14.77 -6.26 -12.38
N MET A 53 14.01 -5.69 -13.30
CA MET A 53 14.51 -5.15 -14.57
C MET A 53 14.25 -3.65 -14.70
N ASP A 54 13.01 -3.21 -14.48
CA ASP A 54 12.60 -1.80 -14.57
C ASP A 54 11.82 -1.44 -13.31
N GLU A 55 12.07 -0.24 -12.80
CA GLU A 55 11.50 0.27 -11.56
C GLU A 55 11.08 1.72 -11.79
N ARG A 56 9.79 2.01 -11.60
CA ARG A 56 9.26 3.37 -11.84
C ARG A 56 8.16 3.77 -10.87
N ASP A 57 8.14 5.06 -10.59
CA ASP A 57 7.05 5.73 -9.91
C ASP A 57 6.01 6.26 -10.91
N LEU A 58 4.75 6.10 -10.55
CA LEU A 58 3.56 6.54 -11.28
C LEU A 58 2.77 7.50 -10.39
N TYR A 59 2.47 8.68 -10.95
CA TYR A 59 1.55 9.62 -10.34
C TYR A 59 0.13 9.34 -10.85
N LEU A 60 -0.76 8.97 -9.93
CA LEU A 60 -2.14 8.61 -10.24
C LEU A 60 -3.07 9.74 -9.84
N ASN A 61 -4.16 9.90 -10.59
CA ASN A 61 -5.25 10.77 -10.17
C ASN A 61 -5.92 10.17 -8.93
N PHE A 62 -6.07 10.98 -7.89
CA PHE A 62 -6.78 10.55 -6.69
C PHE A 62 -8.24 10.22 -7.03
N LYS A 63 -8.67 9.03 -6.63
CA LYS A 63 -10.04 8.54 -6.81
C LYS A 63 -10.47 7.77 -5.58
N GLN A 64 -11.58 8.16 -4.97
CA GLN A 64 -12.25 7.34 -3.97
C GLN A 64 -13.06 6.26 -4.69
N PHE A 65 -12.91 5.00 -4.31
CA PHE A 65 -13.65 3.88 -4.90
C PHE A 65 -14.82 3.48 -3.99
N ALA A 66 -15.91 2.99 -4.60
CA ALA A 66 -17.07 2.52 -3.86
C ALA A 66 -16.92 1.06 -3.40
N SER A 67 -16.05 0.27 -4.06
CA SER A 67 -15.85 -1.14 -3.75
C SER A 67 -14.45 -1.66 -4.09
N ILE A 68 -14.10 -2.81 -3.50
CA ILE A 68 -12.85 -3.53 -3.84
C ILE A 68 -12.86 -3.98 -5.30
N ASP A 69 -14.01 -4.37 -5.85
CA ASP A 69 -14.08 -4.82 -7.25
C ASP A 69 -13.81 -3.70 -8.26
N GLU A 70 -14.24 -2.47 -7.94
CA GLU A 70 -13.87 -1.29 -8.74
C GLU A 70 -12.36 -1.01 -8.69
N ILE A 71 -11.75 -1.17 -7.51
CA ILE A 71 -10.31 -1.05 -7.34
C ILE A 71 -9.59 -2.11 -8.19
N LYS A 72 -10.02 -3.37 -8.12
CA LYS A 72 -9.44 -4.46 -8.90
C LYS A 72 -9.49 -4.21 -10.40
N LYS A 73 -10.64 -3.75 -10.90
CA LYS A 73 -10.80 -3.40 -12.32
C LYS A 73 -9.87 -2.26 -12.73
N HIS A 74 -9.81 -1.21 -11.93
CA HIS A 74 -8.93 -0.07 -12.17
C HIS A 74 -7.45 -0.47 -12.20
N ASP A 75 -7.01 -1.30 -11.26
CA ASP A 75 -5.61 -1.74 -11.19
C ASP A 75 -5.22 -2.59 -12.40
N VAL A 76 -6.11 -3.49 -12.82
CA VAL A 76 -5.91 -4.30 -14.03
C VAL A 76 -5.83 -3.42 -15.28
N GLU A 77 -6.64 -2.36 -15.37
CA GLU A 77 -6.54 -1.38 -16.45
C GLU A 77 -5.24 -0.58 -16.41
N LEU A 78 -4.76 -0.21 -15.21
CA LEU A 78 -3.48 0.46 -15.04
C LEU A 78 -2.31 -0.43 -15.49
N VAL A 79 -2.28 -1.70 -15.07
CA VAL A 79 -1.24 -2.65 -15.51
C VAL A 79 -1.23 -2.78 -17.04
N LYS A 80 -2.40 -2.87 -17.67
CA LYS A 80 -2.50 -2.90 -19.14
C LYS A 80 -1.95 -1.64 -19.79
N LYS A 81 -2.26 -0.48 -19.23
CA LYS A 81 -1.83 0.79 -19.77
C LYS A 81 -0.30 0.95 -19.71
N GLU A 82 0.30 0.57 -18.59
CA GLU A 82 1.72 0.80 -18.34
C GLU A 82 2.61 -0.33 -18.90
N LEU A 83 2.20 -1.60 -18.75
CA LEU A 83 3.01 -2.77 -19.12
C LEU A 83 2.44 -3.58 -20.28
N GLY A 84 1.31 -3.19 -20.87
CA GLY A 84 0.63 -4.00 -21.89
C GLY A 84 1.45 -4.27 -23.15
N ARG A 85 2.46 -3.45 -23.45
CA ARG A 85 3.40 -3.70 -24.56
C ARG A 85 4.40 -4.81 -24.25
N ASP A 86 4.73 -4.99 -22.97
CA ASP A 86 5.69 -6.00 -22.51
C ASP A 86 5.01 -7.31 -22.13
N MET A 87 3.67 -7.31 -22.08
CA MET A 87 2.87 -8.52 -21.89
C MET A 87 2.85 -9.32 -23.21
N THR A 88 3.72 -10.32 -23.32
CA THR A 88 3.86 -11.14 -24.51
C THR A 88 2.72 -12.15 -24.71
N ASP A 89 2.09 -12.58 -23.62
CA ASP A 89 0.93 -13.47 -23.66
C ASP A 89 -0.40 -12.69 -23.66
N PRO A 90 -1.52 -13.30 -24.10
CA PRO A 90 -2.83 -12.70 -23.95
C PRO A 90 -3.12 -12.38 -22.47
N LEU A 91 -3.62 -11.18 -22.17
CA LEU A 91 -3.91 -10.74 -20.80
C LEU A 91 -4.63 -11.78 -19.92
N ALA A 92 -5.58 -12.53 -20.48
CA ALA A 92 -6.36 -13.53 -19.76
C ALA A 92 -5.50 -14.66 -19.16
N THR A 93 -4.25 -14.82 -19.59
CA THR A 93 -3.32 -15.81 -19.05
C THR A 93 -2.52 -15.30 -17.86
N TYR A 94 -2.55 -13.99 -17.58
CA TYR A 94 -1.89 -13.41 -16.41
C TYR A 94 -2.80 -13.48 -15.19
N LYS A 95 -2.19 -13.77 -14.03
CA LYS A 95 -2.88 -13.84 -12.75
C LYS A 95 -2.57 -12.58 -11.92
N PHE A 96 -3.62 -11.92 -11.46
CA PHE A 96 -3.56 -10.73 -10.62
C PHE A 96 -3.83 -11.13 -9.18
N VAL A 97 -2.83 -11.00 -8.31
CA VAL A 97 -2.88 -11.47 -6.92
C VAL A 97 -2.57 -10.31 -5.98
N TYR A 98 -3.42 -10.14 -4.98
CA TYR A 98 -3.20 -9.17 -3.91
C TYR A 98 -2.58 -9.86 -2.70
N GLU A 99 -1.83 -9.12 -1.90
CA GLU A 99 -1.28 -9.64 -0.66
C GLU A 99 -2.41 -10.05 0.31
N GLU A 100 -2.38 -11.31 0.75
CA GLU A 100 -3.40 -11.87 1.65
C GLU A 100 -3.07 -11.55 3.10
N GLN A 101 -1.77 -11.55 3.43
CA GLN A 101 -1.30 -11.29 4.77
C GLN A 101 -1.56 -9.82 5.17
N PRO A 102 -2.07 -9.57 6.39
CA PRO A 102 -2.19 -8.21 6.90
C PRO A 102 -0.82 -7.51 6.93
N ILE A 103 -0.79 -6.27 6.44
CA ILE A 103 0.41 -5.43 6.42
C ILE A 103 0.33 -4.47 7.62
N LEU A 104 1.39 -4.43 8.42
CA LEU A 104 1.56 -3.46 9.49
C LEU A 104 2.43 -2.29 9.01
N LEU A 105 1.84 -1.10 8.96
CA LEU A 105 2.56 0.15 8.75
C LEU A 105 2.66 0.91 10.07
N ARG A 106 3.78 1.62 10.25
CA ARG A 106 4.02 2.46 11.42
C ARG A 106 4.35 3.87 10.97
N TYR A 107 3.73 4.84 11.61
CA TYR A 107 3.96 6.26 11.39
C TYR A 107 4.37 6.88 12.72
N ILE A 108 5.46 7.65 12.73
CA ILE A 108 5.77 8.54 13.83
C ILE A 108 5.05 9.86 13.58
N VAL A 109 4.37 10.36 14.62
CA VAL A 109 3.71 11.66 14.62
C VAL A 109 4.60 12.61 15.42
N ALA A 110 5.33 13.49 14.73
CA ALA A 110 6.26 14.42 15.36
C ALA A 110 6.24 15.77 14.65
N ASN A 111 6.18 16.84 15.44
CA ASN A 111 6.26 18.21 14.95
C ASN A 111 7.53 18.90 15.50
N HIS A 112 7.65 20.20 15.26
CA HIS A 112 8.75 21.03 15.75
C HIS A 112 8.89 21.07 17.29
N VAL A 113 7.85 20.70 18.04
CA VAL A 113 7.85 20.66 19.51
C VAL A 113 8.37 19.32 20.03
N GLY A 114 8.14 18.24 19.31
CA GLY A 114 8.62 16.91 19.66
C GLY A 114 7.74 15.78 19.14
N CYS A 115 8.02 14.57 19.64
CA CYS A 115 7.24 13.37 19.32
C CYS A 115 5.90 13.39 20.06
N MET A 116 4.79 13.31 19.32
CA MET A 116 3.43 13.22 19.87
C MET A 116 3.02 11.77 20.12
N GLY A 117 3.48 10.85 19.29
CA GLY A 117 3.12 9.45 19.39
C GLY A 117 3.46 8.64 18.15
N MET A 118 2.95 7.41 18.11
CA MET A 118 3.10 6.49 17.01
C MET A 118 1.72 6.00 16.56
N VAL A 119 1.48 5.96 15.25
CA VAL A 119 0.30 5.33 14.68
C VAL A 119 0.69 4.01 14.03
N ASN A 120 0.09 2.93 14.51
CA ASN A 120 0.16 1.62 13.90
C ASN A 120 -1.08 1.43 13.03
N VAL A 121 -0.91 1.05 11.76
CA VAL A 121 -1.99 0.72 10.84
C VAL A 121 -1.81 -0.72 10.38
N LEU A 122 -2.68 -1.61 10.84
CA LEU A 122 -2.76 -2.98 10.37
C LEU A 122 -3.90 -3.07 9.37
N TYR A 123 -3.62 -3.47 8.12
CA TYR A 123 -4.67 -3.58 7.11
C TYR A 123 -4.50 -4.82 6.25
N SER A 124 -5.62 -5.35 5.76
CA SER A 124 -5.66 -6.37 4.71
C SER A 124 -6.59 -5.90 3.60
N PHE A 125 -6.02 -5.69 2.42
CA PHE A 125 -6.79 -5.22 1.27
C PHE A 125 -7.86 -6.24 0.88
N ILE A 126 -7.48 -7.51 0.73
CA ILE A 126 -8.40 -8.56 0.26
C ILE A 126 -9.50 -8.88 1.26
N ASN A 127 -9.18 -8.86 2.56
CA ASN A 127 -10.14 -9.12 3.63
C ASN A 127 -10.96 -7.87 4.00
N ASN A 128 -10.68 -6.73 3.35
CA ASN A 128 -11.33 -5.44 3.59
C ASN A 128 -11.26 -4.97 5.05
N THR A 129 -10.22 -5.33 5.78
CA THR A 129 -10.06 -4.96 7.20
C THR A 129 -8.98 -3.91 7.36
N LYS A 130 -9.22 -2.98 8.29
CA LYS A 130 -8.22 -2.03 8.74
C LYS A 130 -8.41 -1.70 10.21
N GLU A 131 -7.32 -1.77 10.95
CA GLU A 131 -7.23 -1.39 12.34
C GLU A 131 -6.11 -0.36 12.47
N MET A 132 -6.40 0.74 13.14
CA MET A 132 -5.44 1.79 13.42
C MET A 132 -5.39 1.98 14.93
N LYS A 133 -4.18 2.02 15.47
CA LYS A 133 -3.91 2.30 16.87
C LYS A 133 -2.90 3.43 17.00
N PHE A 134 -3.34 4.54 17.58
CA PHE A 134 -2.48 5.61 18.02
C PHE A 134 -2.01 5.34 19.45
N LEU A 135 -0.70 5.44 19.65
CA LEU A 135 -0.01 5.31 20.92
C LEU A 135 0.56 6.67 21.29
N SER A 136 0.08 7.27 22.38
CA SER A 136 0.57 8.56 22.85
C SER A 136 1.97 8.43 23.43
N ALA A 137 2.87 9.33 23.05
CA ALA A 137 4.21 9.39 23.63
C ALA A 137 4.22 9.92 25.08
N PHE A 138 3.18 10.67 25.46
CA PHE A 138 3.14 11.39 26.73
C PHE A 138 2.22 10.76 27.77
N ASN A 139 1.09 10.17 27.33
CA ASN A 139 0.12 9.62 28.25
C ASN A 139 -0.69 8.48 27.61
N PRO A 140 -0.40 7.21 27.98
CA PRO A 140 -1.07 6.03 27.42
C PRO A 140 -2.59 6.01 27.58
N ARG A 141 -3.17 6.82 28.50
CA ARG A 141 -4.63 6.93 28.64
C ARG A 141 -5.31 7.58 27.44
N PHE A 142 -4.55 8.25 26.57
CA PHE A 142 -5.03 8.84 25.33
C PHE A 142 -4.63 8.04 24.09
N ASP A 143 -4.23 6.78 24.28
CA ASP A 143 -4.18 5.83 23.17
C ASP A 143 -5.58 5.72 22.55
N TYR A 144 -5.62 5.66 21.23
CA TYR A 144 -6.86 5.70 20.48
C TYR A 144 -6.88 4.63 19.40
N GLU A 145 -8.00 3.95 19.25
CA GLU A 145 -8.16 2.86 18.30
C GLU A 145 -9.33 3.16 17.35
N ILE A 146 -9.12 2.88 16.07
CA ILE A 146 -10.14 2.97 15.02
C ILE A 146 -10.13 1.66 14.24
N SER A 147 -11.28 1.02 14.11
CA SER A 147 -11.49 -0.06 13.14
C SER A 147 -12.32 0.47 11.98
N THR A 148 -11.87 0.20 10.76
CA THR A 148 -12.50 0.61 9.50
C THR A 148 -12.19 -0.43 8.42
N ASN A 149 -12.37 -0.06 7.15
CA ASN A 149 -12.16 -0.93 6.01
C ASN A 149 -11.05 -0.41 5.08
N SER A 150 -10.71 -1.23 4.08
CA SER A 150 -9.62 -0.97 3.16
C SER A 150 -9.97 0.07 2.07
N LEU A 151 -11.21 0.54 1.99
CA LEU A 151 -11.62 1.63 1.08
C LEU A 151 -11.24 3.01 1.62
N GLU A 152 -11.05 3.15 2.92
CA GLU A 152 -10.54 4.37 3.52
C GLU A 152 -9.02 4.46 3.31
N THR A 153 -8.45 5.66 3.17
CA THR A 153 -6.99 5.85 3.09
C THR A 153 -6.37 5.71 4.49
N ASN A 154 -5.10 5.34 4.59
CA ASN A 154 -4.41 5.31 5.88
C ASN A 154 -4.35 6.73 6.47
N LEU A 155 -4.00 7.71 5.64
CA LEU A 155 -3.95 9.11 6.04
C LEU A 155 -5.28 9.62 6.61
N SER A 156 -6.41 9.39 5.95
CA SER A 156 -7.72 9.86 6.46
C SER A 156 -8.09 9.24 7.81
N CYS A 157 -7.68 8.00 8.07
CA CYS A 157 -7.87 7.37 9.38
C CYS A 157 -7.01 8.07 10.45
N ILE A 158 -5.74 8.33 10.12
CA ILE A 158 -4.78 8.99 11.01
C ILE A 158 -5.28 10.39 11.40
N LEU A 159 -5.69 11.20 10.42
CA LEU A 159 -6.13 12.58 10.64
C LEU A 159 -7.41 12.70 11.49
N ARG A 160 -8.20 11.62 11.62
CA ARG A 160 -9.39 11.57 12.51
C ARG A 160 -9.04 11.29 13.97
N THR A 161 -7.79 10.97 14.28
CA THR A 161 -7.36 10.64 15.64
C THR A 161 -7.41 11.91 16.50
N PRO A 162 -8.18 11.91 17.61
CA PRO A 162 -8.14 13.02 18.55
C PRO A 162 -6.77 13.05 19.24
N LEU A 163 -6.10 14.20 19.17
CA LEU A 163 -4.84 14.39 19.90
C LEU A 163 -5.12 15.09 21.21
N TYR A 164 -4.75 14.44 22.31
CA TYR A 164 -4.67 15.09 23.61
C TYR A 164 -3.21 15.44 23.89
N VAL A 165 -2.91 16.72 23.89
CA VAL A 165 -1.66 17.30 24.37
C VAL A 165 -2.04 18.34 25.42
N ASP A 166 -1.22 18.57 26.45
CA ASP A 166 -1.41 19.66 27.43
C ASP A 166 -1.30 21.08 26.80
N ARG A 167 -1.43 21.20 25.47
CA ARG A 167 -1.21 22.40 24.65
C ARG A 167 -2.28 22.52 23.55
N ASP A 168 -2.29 23.64 22.83
CA ASP A 168 -3.28 23.98 21.80
C ASP A 168 -3.29 23.10 20.53
N VAL A 169 -2.41 22.09 20.41
CA VAL A 169 -2.40 21.17 19.26
C VAL A 169 -3.43 20.08 19.49
N ARG A 170 -4.55 20.16 18.76
CA ARG A 170 -5.69 19.24 18.88
C ARG A 170 -5.80 18.22 17.74
N GLU A 171 -5.01 18.38 16.69
CA GLU A 171 -5.12 17.60 15.45
C GLU A 171 -3.75 17.17 14.93
N ILE A 172 -3.71 16.01 14.27
CA ILE A 172 -2.53 15.53 13.56
C ILE A 172 -2.47 16.23 12.20
N SER A 173 -1.35 16.86 11.89
CA SER A 173 -1.06 17.34 10.53
C SER A 173 -0.44 16.22 9.68
N SER A 174 -0.80 16.15 8.41
CA SER A 174 -0.16 15.23 7.46
C SER A 174 1.34 15.49 7.28
N TYR A 175 1.80 16.72 7.53
CA TYR A 175 3.21 17.09 7.42
C TYR A 175 4.05 16.61 8.60
N ASP A 176 3.40 16.27 9.72
CA ASP A 176 4.05 15.77 10.93
C ASP A 176 4.19 14.24 10.93
N LEU A 177 3.76 13.58 9.85
CA LEU A 177 3.78 12.14 9.69
C LEU A 177 5.05 11.67 9.00
N LYS A 178 5.79 10.80 9.67
CA LYS A 178 6.91 10.08 9.08
C LYS A 178 6.62 8.58 9.08
N ARG A 179 6.45 8.00 7.90
CA ARG A 179 6.35 6.53 7.73
C ARG A 179 7.69 5.89 8.09
N LEU A 180 7.64 4.85 8.91
CA LEU A 180 8.78 4.00 9.20
C LEU A 180 8.88 2.90 8.16
N ASP A 181 10.11 2.49 7.88
CA ASP A 181 10.38 1.33 7.05
C ASP A 181 9.76 0.07 7.68
N PRO A 182 9.38 -0.93 6.86
CA PRO A 182 8.93 -2.22 7.36
C PRO A 182 9.99 -2.80 8.32
N TRP A 183 9.56 -3.21 9.51
CA TRP A 183 10.44 -3.89 10.46
C TRP A 183 10.30 -5.40 10.23
N TYR A 184 11.37 -6.02 9.72
CA TYR A 184 11.48 -7.47 9.46
C TYR A 184 11.88 -8.25 10.71
#